data_AF-A0A392T7B2-F1
#
_entry.id   AF-A0A392T7B2-F1
#
_cell.length_a   1.000
_cell.length_b   1.000
_cell.length_c   1.000
_cell.angle_alpha   90.00
_cell.angle_beta   90.00
_cell.angle_gamma   90.00
#
_symmetry.space_group_name_H-M   'P 1'
#
loop_
_entity.id
_entity.type
_entity.pdbx_description
1 polymer ?
#
loop_
_entity_poly.entity_id
_entity_poly.type
_entity_poly.pdbx_seq_one_letter_code
_entity_poly.pdbx_strand_id
1 'polypeptide(L)'
;MDDFPNVSAYCQRLKQLSDKLKNVGAPVSSHRLVLQLVSGLSEPYRGIATLIRQKNPLPTFFEARSMLTMEETGLAKMHSTSSHNALHTT
;
A
#
# COMPACT_ATOMS: atom_id res chain seq x y z
N MET A 1 5.99 -4.11 -4.43
CA MET A 1 6.19 -2.77 -3.83
C MET A 1 7.66 -2.39 -3.81
N ASP A 2 8.55 -3.37 -3.74
CA ASP A 2 9.99 -3.18 -3.59
C ASP A 2 10.63 -2.36 -4.74
N ASP A 3 10.00 -2.31 -5.91
CA ASP A 3 10.43 -1.47 -7.05
C ASP A 3 9.98 0.01 -6.95
N PHE A 4 9.27 0.42 -5.90
CA PHE A 4 8.70 1.75 -5.77
C PHE A 4 9.23 2.50 -4.54
N PRO A 5 9.48 3.82 -4.64
CA PRO A 5 10.06 4.58 -3.55
C PRO A 5 9.10 4.84 -2.38
N ASN A 6 7.78 4.72 -2.60
CA ASN A 6 6.74 4.92 -1.59
C ASN A 6 5.39 4.36 -2.06
N VAL A 7 4.44 4.28 -1.13
CA VAL A 7 3.05 3.84 -1.36
C VAL A 7 2.39 4.66 -2.46
N SER A 8 2.56 5.99 -2.47
CA SER A 8 1.93 6.87 -3.45
C SER A 8 2.36 6.54 -4.88
N ALA A 9 3.66 6.33 -5.11
CA ALA A 9 4.21 5.95 -6.41
C ALA A 9 3.69 4.58 -6.88
N TYR A 10 3.63 3.59 -5.97
CA TYR A 10 3.07 2.28 -6.28
C TYR A 10 1.59 2.35 -6.65
N CYS A 11 0.77 3.04 -5.84
CA CYS A 11 -0.66 3.23 -6.13
C CYS A 11 -0.88 3.97 -7.45
N GLN A 12 -0.07 5.00 -7.74
CA GLN A 12 -0.13 5.75 -9.00
C GLN A 12 0.14 4.84 -10.19
N ARG A 13 1.18 4.00 -10.14
CA ARG A 13 1.53 3.08 -11.23
C ARG A 13 0.44 2.06 -11.50
N LEU A 14 -0.18 1.54 -10.44
CA LEU A 14 -1.29 0.60 -10.52
C LEU A 14 -2.55 1.25 -11.12
N LYS A 15 -2.84 2.50 -10.72
CA LYS A 15 -3.94 3.28 -11.28
C LYS A 15 -3.74 3.56 -12.77
N GLN A 16 -2.54 3.97 -13.16
CA GLN A 16 -2.18 4.17 -14.57
C GLN A 16 -2.34 2.89 -15.40
N LEU A 17 -1.98 1.72 -14.85
CA LEU A 17 -2.18 0.45 -15.54
C LEU A 17 -3.67 0.14 -15.72
N SER A 18 -4.47 0.34 -14.68
CA SER A 18 -5.94 0.19 -14.76
C SER A 18 -6.56 1.10 -15.81
N ASP A 19 -6.11 2.35 -15.90
CA ASP A 19 -6.63 3.32 -16.87
C ASP A 19 -6.19 2.97 -18.30
N LYS A 20 -4.97 2.47 -18.49
CA LYS A 20 -4.51 1.94 -19.79
C LYS A 20 -5.33 0.73 -20.24
N LEU A 21 -5.59 -0.21 -19.33
CA LEU A 21 -6.41 -1.39 -19.61
C LEU A 21 -7.85 -0.99 -19.96
N LYS A 22 -8.42 0.01 -19.28
CA LYS A 22 -9.70 0.59 -19.64
C LYS A 22 -9.70 1.17 -21.06
N ASN A 23 -8.65 1.88 -21.45
CA ASN A 23 -8.55 2.50 -22.78
C ASN A 23 -8.47 1.48 -23.92
N VAL A 24 -7.97 0.26 -23.67
CA VAL A 24 -7.93 -0.84 -24.65
C VAL A 24 -9.14 -1.78 -24.56
N GLY A 25 -10.20 -1.39 -23.85
CA GLY A 25 -11.44 -2.16 -23.75
C GLY A 25 -11.44 -3.27 -22.70
N ALA A 26 -10.44 -3.30 -21.81
CA ALA A 26 -10.30 -4.30 -20.75
C ALA A 26 -10.37 -3.66 -19.33
N PRO A 27 -11.49 -3.03 -18.93
CA PRO A 27 -11.57 -2.34 -17.66
C PRO A 27 -11.39 -3.28 -16.45
N VAL A 28 -10.62 -2.81 -15.47
CA VAL A 28 -10.47 -3.50 -14.18
C VAL A 28 -11.51 -2.96 -13.19
N SER A 29 -12.25 -3.84 -12.54
CA SER A 29 -13.21 -3.43 -11.50
C SER A 29 -12.50 -2.86 -10.28
N SER A 30 -13.13 -1.91 -9.59
CA SER A 30 -12.56 -1.28 -8.38
C SER A 30 -12.16 -2.32 -7.32
N HIS A 31 -12.99 -3.35 -7.13
CA HIS A 31 -12.71 -4.44 -6.20
C HIS A 31 -11.44 -5.20 -6.61
N ARG A 32 -11.31 -5.57 -7.89
CA ARG A 32 -10.14 -6.28 -8.38
C ARG A 32 -8.88 -5.43 -8.32
N LEU A 33 -8.99 -4.12 -8.55
CA LEU A 33 -7.89 -3.18 -8.41
C LEU A 33 -7.37 -3.11 -6.97
N VAL A 34 -8.25 -3.14 -5.98
CA VAL A 34 -7.89 -3.17 -4.55
C VAL A 34 -7.22 -4.50 -4.19
N LEU A 35 -7.74 -5.63 -4.69
CA LEU A 35 -7.11 -6.93 -4.48
C LEU A 35 -5.71 -7.01 -5.10
N GLN A 36 -5.52 -6.43 -6.29
CA GLN A 36 -4.20 -6.32 -6.92
C GLN A 36 -3.26 -5.42 -6.10
N LEU A 37 -3.78 -4.29 -5.60
CA LEU A 37 -3.02 -3.39 -4.73
C LEU A 37 -2.43 -4.13 -3.54
N VAL A 38 -3.26 -4.85 -2.77
CA VAL A 38 -2.81 -5.59 -1.58
C VAL A 38 -1.91 -6.78 -1.90
N SER A 39 -2.08 -7.41 -3.07
CA SER A 39 -1.25 -8.56 -3.46
C SER A 39 0.21 -8.19 -3.79
N GLY A 40 0.45 -6.95 -4.24
CA GLY A 40 1.80 -6.47 -4.58
C GLY A 40 2.49 -5.67 -3.48
N LEU A 41 1.95 -5.67 -2.25
CA LEU A 41 2.57 -5.04 -1.09
C LEU A 41 3.75 -5.89 -0.57
N SER A 42 4.77 -5.23 -0.03
CA SER A 42 5.93 -5.90 0.58
C SER A 42 5.65 -6.29 2.04
N GLU A 43 6.55 -7.09 2.63
CA GLU A 43 6.40 -7.67 3.96
C GLU A 43 5.99 -6.69 5.08
N PRO A 44 6.56 -5.46 5.18
CA PRO A 44 6.19 -4.50 6.22
C PRO A 44 4.71 -4.10 6.21
N TYR A 45 4.04 -4.25 5.06
CA TYR A 45 2.64 -3.88 4.86
C TYR A 45 1.69 -5.08 4.98
N ARG A 46 2.17 -6.28 5.34
CA ARG A 46 1.34 -7.50 5.42
C ARG A 46 0.16 -7.35 6.38
N GLY A 47 0.37 -6.64 7.51
CA GLY A 47 -0.68 -6.39 8.50
C GLY A 47 -1.84 -5.59 7.90
N ILE A 48 -1.54 -4.42 7.34
CA ILE A 48 -2.55 -3.56 6.72
C ILE A 48 -3.18 -4.19 5.47
N ALA A 49 -2.42 -4.97 4.70
CA ALA A 49 -2.92 -5.75 3.57
C ALA A 49 -4.02 -6.75 3.99
N THR A 50 -3.79 -7.44 5.12
CA THR A 50 -4.75 -8.39 5.69
C THR A 50 -6.01 -7.66 6.18
N LEU A 51 -5.85 -6.52 6.87
CA LEU A 51 -6.98 -5.72 7.31
C LEU A 51 -7.85 -5.27 6.14
N ILE A 52 -7.24 -4.73 5.07
CA ILE A 52 -7.95 -4.29 3.87
C ILE A 52 -8.76 -5.45 3.25
N ARG A 53 -8.17 -6.65 3.16
CA ARG A 53 -8.84 -7.85 2.61
C ARG A 53 -10.03 -8.32 3.45
N GLN A 54 -9.98 -8.13 4.77
CA GLN A 54 -11.01 -8.60 5.70
C GLN A 54 -12.18 -7.62 5.85
N LYS A 55 -12.04 -6.35 5.45
CA LYS A 55 -13.13 -5.38 5.55
C LYS A 55 -14.31 -5.74 4.64
N ASN A 56 -15.52 -5.59 5.19
CA ASN A 56 -16.78 -5.78 4.47
C ASN A 56 -17.69 -4.55 4.69
N PRO A 57 -18.05 -3.79 3.64
CA PRO A 57 -17.64 -3.98 2.25
C PRO A 57 -16.15 -3.73 2.03
N LEU A 58 -15.58 -4.33 0.98
CA LEU A 58 -14.17 -4.10 0.61
C LEU A 58 -13.98 -2.60 0.35
N PRO A 59 -12.94 -1.96 0.93
CA PRO A 59 -12.72 -0.54 0.75
C PRO A 59 -12.46 -0.22 -0.72
N THR A 60 -12.76 1.02 -1.09
CA THR A 60 -12.40 1.57 -2.39
C THR A 60 -10.88 1.70 -2.53
N PHE A 61 -10.41 1.85 -3.77
CA PHE A 61 -8.99 2.04 -4.05
C PHE A 61 -8.40 3.26 -3.31
N PHE A 62 -9.18 4.34 -3.20
CA PHE A 62 -8.74 5.55 -2.52
C PHE A 62 -8.61 5.34 -1.01
N GLU A 63 -9.58 4.67 -0.39
CA GLU A 63 -9.53 4.33 1.04
C GLU A 63 -8.38 3.37 1.34
N ALA A 64 -8.18 2.34 0.52
CA ALA A 64 -7.07 1.41 0.65
C ALA A 64 -5.72 2.13 0.55
N ARG A 65 -5.56 3.07 -0.40
CA ARG A 65 -4.36 3.93 -0.48
C ARG A 65 -4.18 4.77 0.78
N SER A 66 -5.24 5.39 1.29
CA SER A 66 -5.16 6.20 2.51
C SER A 66 -4.72 5.38 3.72
N MET A 67 -5.24 4.15 3.86
CA MET A 67 -4.83 3.22 4.90
C MET A 67 -3.34 2.86 4.78
N LEU A 68 -2.85 2.62 3.57
CA LEU A 68 -1.43 2.32 3.32
C LEU A 68 -0.50 3.50 3.59
N THR A 69 -0.90 4.73 3.25
CA THR A 69 -0.11 5.94 3.55
C THR A 69 0.01 6.19 5.06
N MET A 70 -1.05 5.88 5.81
CA MET A 70 -1.01 5.95 7.27
C MET A 70 -0.03 4.92 7.84
N GLU A 71 -0.05 3.69 7.32
CA GLU A 71 0.90 2.63 7.70
C GLU A 71 2.34 3.02 7.38
N GLU A 72 2.61 3.53 6.17
CA GLU A 72 3.93 4.01 5.74
C GLU A 72 4.49 5.06 6.70
N THR A 73 3.65 6.00 7.15
CA THR A 73 4.04 7.02 8.15
C THR A 73 4.34 6.39 9.51
N GLY A 74 3.58 5.37 9.92
CA GLY A 74 3.82 4.62 11.15
C GLY A 74 5.16 3.87 11.12
N LEU A 75 5.43 3.15 10.02
CA LEU A 75 6.68 2.43 9.80
C LEU A 75 7.89 3.37 9.77
N ALA A 76 7.77 4.53 9.11
CA ALA A 76 8.83 5.54 9.09
C ALA A 76 9.18 6.05 10.50
N LYS A 77 8.17 6.27 11.35
CA LYS A 77 8.37 6.67 12.75
C LYS A 77 9.05 5.57 13.57
N MET A 78 8.67 4.30 13.39
CA MET A 78 9.30 3.18 14.09
C MET A 78 10.77 2.98 13.71
N HIS A 79 11.13 3.17 12.44
CA HIS A 79 12.54 3.15 12.03
C HIS A 79 13.35 4.30 12.64
N SER A 80 12.74 5.49 12.77
CA SER A 80 13.43 6.63 13.42
C SER A 80 13.66 6.44 14.92
N THR A 81 12.75 5.77 15.64
CA THR A 81 12.91 5.52 17.09
C THR A 81 13.87 4.38 17.39
N SER A 82 13.95 3.34 16.55
CA SER A 82 14.91 2.25 16.72
C SER A 82 16.36 2.75 16.61
N SER A 83 16.61 3.76 15.78
CA SER A 83 17.92 4.38 15.59
C SER A 83 18.44 5.16 16.82
N HIS A 84 17.54 5.59 17.72
CA HIS A 84 17.90 6.44 18.87
C HIS A 84 18.27 5.63 20.13
N ASN A 85 17.90 4.34 20.19
CA ASN A 85 18.15 3.51 21.37
C ASN A 85 19.51 2.79 21.36
N ALA A 86 20.33 2.98 20.31
CA ALA A 86 21.62 2.30 20.17
C ALA A 86 22.83 3.05 20.80
N LEU A 87 22.61 4.14 21.55
CA LEU A 87 23.67 5.07 21.98
C LEU A 87 23.94 5.16 23.49
N HIS A 88 23.37 4.29 24.34
CA HIS A 88 23.62 4.36 25.79
C HIS A 88 23.95 3.00 26.40
N THR A 89 25.22 2.58 26.31
CA THR A 89 25.82 1.65 27.29
C THR A 89 27.34 1.82 27.27
N THR A 90 27.85 2.64 28.19
CA THR A 90 29.26 2.69 28.62
C THR A 90 29.30 2.89 30.11
#